data_AF-A0AAN7YIC2-F1
#
_entry.id   AF-A0AAN7YIC2-F1
#
_cell.length_a   1.000
_cell.length_b   1.000
_cell.length_c   1.000
_cell.angle_alpha   90.00
_cell.angle_beta   90.00
_cell.angle_gamma   90.00
#
_symmetry.space_group_name_H-M   'P 1'
#
loop_
_entity.id
_entity.type
_entity.pdbx_description
1 polymer ?
#
loop_
_entity_poly.entity_id
_entity_poly.type
_entity_poly.pdbx_seq_one_letter_code
_entity_poly.pdbx_strand_id
1 'polypeptide(L)'
;MESIVLPSKDNDFLGFCPSAVKLQNGDRKNSLKKRTDYQDSYSSSGVSTFCCADKKCAFQSHVSVDFVWKVVQKDQDLGLQCRWAFLAKSHVQQGMVRGREYQYQCPICVFSYGHAEGRTWRGTNIYLDHVSTHRGQEIAPEILQKLNISNDHVCDDKENFDLNLFPPGLESRSGYGSSDSSLTLSRIPTHSSVHTSVLEKVWGRKDSTATVTSDNSHASYRTPSLLVRERSDSAIPGAEKEGTTRIEHSKSFDKQNSSLLSSIVF
;
A
#
# COMPACT_ATOMS: atom_id res chain seq x y z
N MET A 1 12.88 0.18 30.23
CA MET A 1 12.14 0.61 29.03
C MET A 1 13.15 0.70 27.91
N GLU A 2 13.18 -0.29 27.03
CA GLU A 2 14.03 -0.21 25.83
C GLU A 2 13.47 0.89 24.92
N SER A 3 14.35 1.73 24.39
CA SER A 3 13.96 2.80 23.48
C SER A 3 13.50 2.20 22.15
N ILE A 4 12.29 2.55 21.70
CA ILE A 4 11.79 2.16 20.38
C ILE A 4 12.78 2.64 19.31
N VAL A 5 13.30 1.71 18.52
CA VAL A 5 14.17 2.05 17.38
C VAL A 5 13.30 2.61 16.26
N LEU A 6 13.54 3.87 15.89
CA LEU A 6 12.77 4.53 14.85
C LEU A 6 13.43 4.37 13.46
N PRO A 7 12.65 4.13 12.39
CA PRO A 7 13.13 4.19 11.03
C PRO A 7 13.77 5.54 10.72
N SER A 8 15.01 5.50 10.27
CA SER A 8 15.81 6.66 9.90
C SER A 8 16.66 6.33 8.67
N LYS A 9 17.34 7.33 8.11
CA LYS A 9 18.26 7.08 7.00
C LYS A 9 19.44 6.19 7.42
N ASP A 10 19.87 6.29 8.68
CA ASP A 10 21.08 5.62 9.18
C ASP A 10 20.86 4.11 9.41
N ASN A 11 19.61 3.68 9.58
CA ASN A 11 19.25 2.27 9.72
C ASN A 11 18.46 1.73 8.51
N ASP A 12 18.69 2.31 7.33
CA ASP A 12 18.02 1.94 6.07
C ASP A 12 16.49 1.90 6.20
N PHE A 13 15.94 2.84 6.99
CA PHE A 13 14.52 2.96 7.30
C PHE A 13 13.91 1.66 7.86
N LEU A 14 14.73 0.80 8.45
CA LEU A 14 14.36 -0.55 8.91
C LEU A 14 13.68 -1.40 7.81
N GLY A 15 13.97 -1.14 6.54
CA GLY A 15 13.40 -1.82 5.37
C GLY A 15 12.14 -1.16 4.78
N PHE A 16 11.57 -0.14 5.42
CA PHE A 16 10.45 0.61 4.87
C PHE A 16 10.87 1.49 3.69
N CYS A 17 9.92 1.80 2.81
CA CYS A 17 10.14 2.88 1.86
C CYS A 17 10.33 4.22 2.60
N PRO A 18 11.27 5.10 2.19
CA PRO A 18 11.45 6.41 2.81
C PRO A 18 10.17 7.26 2.85
N SER A 19 9.34 7.17 1.80
CA SER A 19 8.04 7.82 1.75
C SER A 19 7.01 7.20 2.72
N ALA A 20 7.07 5.89 2.96
CA ALA A 20 6.25 5.24 3.98
C ALA A 20 6.59 5.78 5.37
N VAL A 21 7.87 5.91 5.69
CA VAL A 21 8.34 6.48 6.97
C VAL A 21 7.89 7.93 7.15
N LYS A 22 7.96 8.76 6.10
CA LYS A 22 7.39 10.12 6.13
C LYS A 22 5.91 10.10 6.47
N LEU A 23 5.15 9.17 5.89
CA LEU A 23 3.73 9.01 6.17
C LEU A 23 3.46 8.51 7.61
N GLN A 24 4.29 7.61 8.13
CA GLN A 24 4.26 7.19 9.55
C GLN A 24 4.50 8.37 10.51
N ASN A 25 5.26 9.38 10.07
CA ASN A 25 5.51 10.62 10.83
C ASN A 25 4.48 11.73 10.55
N GLY A 26 3.40 11.43 9.81
CA GLY A 26 2.31 12.37 9.53
C GLY A 26 2.52 13.28 8.32
N ASP A 27 3.64 13.17 7.60
CA ASP A 27 3.91 13.98 6.41
C ASP A 27 3.20 13.42 5.17
N ARG A 28 1.90 13.68 5.06
CA ARG A 28 1.06 13.26 3.93
C ARG A 28 1.44 13.95 2.62
N LYS A 29 1.91 15.20 2.68
CA LYS A 29 2.18 16.03 1.49
C LYS A 29 3.42 15.57 0.73
N ASN A 30 4.47 15.15 1.46
CA ASN A 30 5.72 14.73 0.83
C ASN A 30 5.91 13.21 0.74
N SER A 31 5.02 12.42 1.34
CA SER A 31 5.04 10.95 1.23
C SER A 31 4.38 10.44 -0.04
N LEU A 32 3.36 11.14 -0.53
CA LEU A 32 2.53 10.71 -1.66
C LEU A 32 2.49 11.77 -2.75
N LYS A 33 2.37 11.34 -4.01
CA LYS A 33 2.16 12.20 -5.17
C LYS A 33 0.82 11.88 -5.81
N LYS A 34 0.09 12.93 -6.19
CA LYS A 34 -1.10 12.80 -7.01
C LYS A 34 -0.66 12.41 -8.42
N ARG A 35 -1.31 11.40 -9.00
CA ARG A 35 -1.08 10.94 -10.37
C ARG A 35 -2.41 10.95 -11.13
N THR A 36 -2.41 11.61 -12.28
CA THR A 36 -3.51 11.65 -13.25
C THR A 36 -3.26 10.75 -14.45
N ASP A 37 -1.98 10.46 -14.72
CA ASP A 37 -1.56 9.84 -15.96
C ASP A 37 -1.44 8.33 -15.74
N TYR A 38 -2.40 7.58 -16.25
CA TYR A 38 -2.32 6.12 -16.35
C TYR A 38 -1.88 5.73 -17.76
N GLN A 39 -1.04 4.71 -17.84
CA GLN A 39 -0.86 3.95 -19.09
C GLN A 39 -1.90 2.81 -19.23
N ASP A 40 -2.65 2.53 -18.16
CA ASP A 40 -3.69 1.50 -18.14
C ASP A 40 -5.08 2.11 -18.33
N SER A 41 -6.06 1.24 -18.59
CA SER A 41 -7.48 1.55 -18.89
C SER A 41 -8.23 2.49 -17.92
N TYR A 42 -7.60 2.93 -16.83
CA TYR A 42 -8.09 3.99 -15.94
C TYR A 42 -7.88 5.42 -16.50
N SER A 43 -7.08 5.60 -17.55
CA SER A 43 -6.86 6.94 -18.15
C SER A 43 -8.14 7.59 -18.64
N SER A 44 -9.17 6.79 -18.98
CA SER A 44 -10.45 7.28 -19.47
C SER A 44 -11.37 7.86 -18.39
N SER A 45 -11.14 7.58 -17.11
CA SER A 45 -12.02 8.04 -16.03
C SER A 45 -11.64 9.41 -15.46
N GLY A 46 -10.45 9.93 -15.78
CA GLY A 46 -9.92 11.17 -15.20
C GLY A 46 -9.67 11.11 -13.68
N VAL A 47 -9.77 9.93 -13.07
CA VAL A 47 -9.68 9.76 -11.61
C VAL A 47 -8.23 9.85 -11.17
N SER A 48 -7.92 10.86 -10.38
CA SER A 48 -6.60 10.97 -9.77
C SER A 48 -6.42 9.97 -8.62
N THR A 49 -5.31 9.24 -8.59
CA THR A 49 -4.90 8.39 -7.45
C THR A 49 -3.64 8.95 -6.78
N PHE A 50 -3.28 8.37 -5.64
CA PHE A 50 -1.97 8.56 -5.05
C PHE A 50 -0.99 7.49 -5.50
N CYS A 51 0.25 7.88 -5.76
CA CYS A 51 1.41 7.00 -5.80
C CYS A 51 2.43 7.41 -4.75
N CYS A 52 3.37 6.52 -4.47
CA CYS A 52 4.51 6.81 -3.61
C CYS A 52 5.32 7.99 -4.17
N ALA A 53 5.74 8.91 -3.31
CA ALA A 53 6.55 10.05 -3.75
C ALA A 53 8.00 9.68 -4.10
N ASP A 54 8.50 8.55 -3.61
CA ASP A 54 9.83 8.04 -3.94
C ASP A 54 9.86 7.52 -5.38
N LYS A 55 10.81 8.04 -6.18
CA LYS A 55 10.96 7.69 -7.59
C LYS A 55 11.36 6.22 -7.81
N LYS A 56 11.92 5.57 -6.78
CA LYS A 56 12.34 4.17 -6.84
C LYS A 56 11.27 3.20 -6.34
N CYS A 57 10.07 3.68 -6.01
CA CYS A 57 8.99 2.88 -5.49
C CYS A 57 7.77 2.94 -6.41
N ALA A 58 7.28 1.77 -6.82
CA ALA A 58 6.13 1.58 -7.68
C ALA A 58 4.81 1.44 -6.90
N PHE A 59 4.80 1.65 -5.58
CA PHE A 59 3.60 1.56 -4.75
C PHE A 59 2.57 2.64 -5.15
N GLN A 60 1.32 2.23 -5.37
CA GLN A 60 0.23 3.15 -5.76
C GLN A 60 -1.14 2.69 -5.25
N SER A 61 -2.04 3.65 -5.09
CA SER A 61 -3.45 3.44 -4.78
C SER A 61 -4.24 3.09 -6.04
N HIS A 62 -5.28 2.28 -5.88
CA HIS A 62 -6.30 2.05 -6.89
C HIS A 62 -7.60 2.83 -6.60
N VAL A 63 -7.59 3.65 -5.54
CA VAL A 63 -8.72 4.45 -5.05
C VAL A 63 -8.43 5.93 -5.27
N SER A 64 -9.47 6.69 -5.62
CA SER A 64 -9.33 8.13 -5.86
C SER A 64 -8.77 8.86 -4.63
N VAL A 65 -8.09 9.97 -4.87
CA VAL A 65 -7.55 10.86 -3.83
C VAL A 65 -8.62 11.28 -2.80
N ASP A 66 -9.88 11.41 -3.21
CA ASP A 66 -10.98 11.84 -2.33
C ASP A 66 -11.48 10.75 -1.37
N PHE A 67 -11.23 9.49 -1.72
CA PHE A 67 -11.72 8.30 -1.02
C PHE A 67 -10.64 7.54 -0.26
N VAL A 68 -9.37 7.69 -0.64
CA VAL A 68 -8.23 6.94 -0.10
C VAL A 68 -8.07 7.05 1.43
N TRP A 69 -8.54 8.14 2.03
CA TRP A 69 -8.51 8.37 3.48
C TRP A 69 -9.80 7.99 4.20
N LYS A 70 -10.86 7.66 3.45
CA LYS A 70 -12.21 7.43 3.99
C LYS A 70 -12.64 5.98 3.84
N VAL A 71 -12.20 5.30 2.78
CA VAL A 71 -12.58 3.92 2.52
C VAL A 71 -11.96 3.01 3.56
N VAL A 72 -12.84 2.34 4.30
CA VAL A 72 -12.52 1.32 5.28
C VAL A 72 -12.76 -0.04 4.63
N GLN A 73 -11.74 -0.89 4.64
CA GLN A 73 -11.89 -2.29 4.32
C GLN A 73 -12.13 -3.06 5.62
N LYS A 74 -13.25 -3.77 5.70
CA LYS A 74 -13.58 -4.63 6.84
C LYS A 74 -13.32 -6.08 6.47
N ASP A 75 -12.63 -6.80 7.35
CA ASP A 75 -12.49 -8.24 7.27
C ASP A 75 -12.93 -8.82 8.62
N GLN A 76 -14.16 -9.33 8.65
CA GLN A 76 -14.75 -9.86 9.88
C GLN A 76 -14.07 -11.17 10.32
N ASP A 77 -13.61 -11.97 9.35
CA ASP A 77 -12.95 -13.25 9.63
C ASP A 77 -11.58 -13.01 10.26
N LEU A 78 -10.85 -12.01 9.78
CA LEU A 78 -9.58 -11.56 10.39
C LEU A 78 -9.80 -10.67 11.63
N GLY A 79 -11.04 -10.26 11.91
CA GLY A 79 -11.37 -9.39 13.04
C GLY A 79 -10.70 -8.03 12.98
N LEU A 80 -10.65 -7.40 11.80
CA LEU A 80 -10.01 -6.10 11.62
C LEU A 80 -10.74 -5.19 10.63
N GLN A 81 -10.46 -3.89 10.74
CA GLN A 81 -10.73 -2.89 9.71
C GLN A 81 -9.44 -2.17 9.35
N CYS A 82 -9.22 -1.91 8.07
CA CYS A 82 -8.01 -1.29 7.58
C CYS A 82 -8.34 -0.22 6.54
N ARG A 83 -7.74 0.96 6.68
CA ARG A 83 -7.71 1.98 5.62
C ARG A 83 -6.44 1.82 4.81
N TRP A 84 -6.49 2.30 3.57
CA TRP A 84 -5.31 2.33 2.71
C TRP A 84 -4.10 3.03 3.32
N ALA A 85 -4.34 4.05 4.16
CA ALA A 85 -3.32 4.76 4.89
C ALA A 85 -2.38 3.80 5.64
N PHE A 86 -2.92 2.76 6.27
CA PHE A 86 -2.12 1.75 6.95
C PHE A 86 -1.26 0.92 5.99
N LEU A 87 -1.82 0.50 4.85
CA LEU A 87 -1.06 -0.17 3.79
C LEU A 87 0.06 0.72 3.24
N ALA A 88 -0.22 2.00 3.03
CA ALA A 88 0.74 2.98 2.56
C ALA A 88 1.84 3.28 3.59
N LYS A 89 1.56 3.20 4.90
CA LYS A 89 2.57 3.27 5.95
C LYS A 89 3.46 2.02 6.00
N SER A 90 3.02 0.91 5.43
CA SER A 90 3.63 -0.41 5.61
C SER A 90 4.39 -0.91 4.39
N HIS A 91 4.29 -0.22 3.25
CA HIS A 91 4.94 -0.68 2.03
C HIS A 91 6.48 -0.57 2.09
N VAL A 92 7.15 -1.54 1.50
CA VAL A 92 8.61 -1.51 1.29
C VAL A 92 8.93 -0.87 -0.06
N GLN A 93 10.16 -0.41 -0.22
CA GLN A 93 10.63 0.11 -1.49
C GLN A 93 10.66 -1.01 -2.55
N GLN A 94 9.86 -0.85 -3.61
CA GLN A 94 9.72 -1.85 -4.66
C GLN A 94 9.79 -1.18 -6.03
N GLY A 95 10.87 -1.42 -6.78
CA GLY A 95 11.06 -0.79 -8.10
C GLY A 95 10.06 -1.26 -9.17
N MET A 96 9.47 -2.43 -8.96
CA MET A 96 8.46 -3.00 -9.84
C MET A 96 7.49 -3.87 -9.03
N VAL A 97 6.20 -3.78 -9.36
CA VAL A 97 5.17 -4.65 -8.80
C VAL A 97 5.13 -5.95 -9.61
N ARG A 98 5.40 -7.09 -8.97
CA ARG A 98 5.34 -8.41 -9.62
C ARG A 98 4.00 -9.06 -9.32
N GLY A 99 3.33 -9.60 -10.33
CA GLY A 99 2.04 -10.27 -10.14
C GLY A 99 0.94 -9.36 -9.60
N ARG A 100 1.07 -8.03 -9.74
CA ARG A 100 0.16 -7.03 -9.15
C ARG A 100 0.10 -7.05 -7.62
N GLU A 101 1.06 -7.70 -6.98
CA GLU A 101 1.15 -7.78 -5.53
C GLU A 101 2.21 -6.81 -5.02
N TYR A 102 1.78 -5.90 -4.15
CA TYR A 102 2.71 -5.06 -3.43
C TYR A 102 3.38 -5.85 -2.31
N GLN A 103 4.55 -5.36 -1.91
CA GLN A 103 5.30 -5.86 -0.78
C GLN A 103 5.16 -4.95 0.44
N TYR A 104 5.03 -5.55 1.62
CA TYR A 104 4.77 -4.88 2.89
C TYR A 104 5.67 -5.43 4.00
N GLN A 105 5.91 -4.60 5.02
CA GLN A 105 6.45 -4.97 6.32
C GLN A 105 5.47 -4.52 7.41
N CYS A 106 5.39 -5.26 8.51
CA CYS A 106 4.50 -4.92 9.61
C CYS A 106 5.14 -3.86 10.51
N PRO A 107 4.63 -2.62 10.55
CA PRO A 107 5.20 -1.59 11.41
C PRO A 107 4.98 -1.87 12.89
N ILE A 108 3.97 -2.67 13.27
CA ILE A 108 3.79 -3.13 14.66
C ILE A 108 5.00 -3.98 15.06
N CYS A 109 5.36 -5.02 14.29
CA CYS A 109 6.57 -5.82 14.54
C CYS A 109 7.85 -4.98 14.54
N VAL A 110 8.03 -4.10 13.55
CA VAL A 110 9.27 -3.29 13.48
C VAL A 110 9.42 -2.40 14.71
N PHE A 111 8.36 -1.73 15.16
CA PHE A 111 8.46 -0.86 16.33
C PHE A 111 8.56 -1.64 17.63
N SER A 112 7.93 -2.81 17.73
CA SER A 112 7.99 -3.63 18.94
C SER A 112 9.34 -4.36 19.10
N TYR A 113 9.94 -4.83 18.01
CA TYR A 113 11.10 -5.72 18.05
C TYR A 113 12.35 -5.15 17.37
N GLY A 114 12.28 -3.94 16.81
CA GLY A 114 13.38 -3.29 16.07
C GLY A 114 13.63 -3.87 14.67
N HIS A 115 12.91 -4.91 14.27
CA HIS A 115 13.01 -5.55 12.97
C HIS A 115 11.71 -6.27 12.62
N ALA A 116 11.33 -6.31 11.34
CA ALA A 116 10.24 -7.15 10.86
C ALA A 116 10.77 -8.55 10.54
N GLU A 117 11.33 -9.31 11.49
CA GLU A 117 11.78 -10.71 11.32
C GLU A 117 12.39 -11.12 9.94
N GLY A 118 13.05 -10.23 9.20
CA GLY A 118 13.39 -10.48 7.79
C GLY A 118 12.21 -10.85 6.86
N ARG A 119 10.96 -10.70 7.29
CA ARG A 119 9.75 -11.06 6.54
C ARG A 119 9.20 -9.83 5.84
N THR A 120 9.28 -9.87 4.53
CA THR A 120 8.47 -9.02 3.66
C THR A 120 7.30 -9.86 3.18
N TRP A 121 6.08 -9.38 3.41
CA TRP A 121 4.87 -10.03 2.93
C TRP A 121 4.56 -9.54 1.52
N ARG A 122 4.44 -10.47 0.57
CA ARG A 122 3.96 -10.17 -0.77
C ARG A 122 2.46 -10.43 -0.83
N GLY A 123 1.70 -9.43 -1.26
CA GLY A 123 0.25 -9.50 -1.38
C GLY A 123 -0.45 -8.98 -0.12
N THR A 124 -1.51 -8.20 -0.33
CA THR A 124 -2.25 -7.54 0.76
C THR A 124 -2.94 -8.55 1.68
N ASN A 125 -3.46 -9.66 1.15
CA ASN A 125 -4.17 -10.67 1.95
C ASN A 125 -3.23 -11.34 2.96
N ILE A 126 -2.08 -11.82 2.49
CA ILE A 126 -1.07 -12.48 3.34
C ILE A 126 -0.53 -11.50 4.39
N TYR A 127 -0.38 -10.24 4.00
CA TYR A 127 0.03 -9.19 4.92
C TYR A 127 -1.01 -8.92 6.02
N LEU A 128 -2.30 -8.78 5.66
CA LEU A 128 -3.37 -8.51 6.63
C LEU A 128 -3.65 -9.72 7.54
N ASP A 129 -3.50 -10.94 7.03
CA ASP A 129 -3.53 -12.17 7.83
C ASP A 129 -2.48 -12.10 8.95
N HIS A 130 -1.24 -11.71 8.63
CA HIS A 130 -0.23 -11.47 9.65
C HIS A 130 -0.60 -10.33 10.60
N VAL A 131 -1.09 -9.19 10.11
CA VAL A 131 -1.48 -8.05 10.96
C VAL A 131 -2.56 -8.46 11.97
N SER A 132 -3.47 -9.36 11.59
CA SER A 132 -4.49 -9.90 12.49
C SER A 132 -3.92 -10.64 13.69
N THR A 133 -2.69 -11.16 13.62
CA THR A 133 -2.03 -11.85 14.74
C THR A 133 -1.72 -10.94 15.92
N HIS A 134 -1.73 -9.61 15.71
CA HIS A 134 -1.60 -8.63 16.78
C HIS A 134 -2.91 -8.36 17.55
N ARG A 135 -4.03 -8.92 17.09
CA ARG A 135 -5.32 -8.80 17.74
C ARG A 135 -5.26 -9.36 19.17
N GLY A 136 -5.70 -8.56 20.15
CA GLY A 136 -5.68 -8.94 21.56
C GLY A 136 -4.28 -8.97 22.20
N GLN A 137 -3.22 -8.61 21.46
CA GLN A 137 -1.89 -8.43 22.03
C GLN A 137 -1.76 -7.03 22.65
N GLU A 138 -0.89 -6.92 23.64
CA GLU A 138 -0.49 -5.64 24.20
C GLU A 138 0.43 -4.92 23.20
N ILE A 139 -0.06 -3.84 22.61
CA ILE A 139 0.70 -2.98 21.70
C ILE A 139 1.02 -1.70 22.46
N ALA A 140 2.30 -1.30 22.46
CA ALA A 140 2.75 -0.11 23.17
C ALA A 140 1.96 1.15 22.71
N PRO A 141 1.52 2.03 23.63
CA PRO A 141 0.72 3.21 23.30
C PRO A 141 1.37 4.13 22.26
N GLU A 142 2.70 4.22 22.25
CA GLU A 142 3.47 5.00 21.29
C GLU A 142 3.29 4.46 19.86
N ILE A 143 3.20 3.14 19.71
CA ILE A 143 2.97 2.47 18.43
C ILE A 143 1.53 2.72 17.98
N LEU A 144 0.55 2.56 18.89
CA LEU A 144 -0.86 2.83 18.61
C LEU A 144 -1.07 4.26 18.09
N GLN A 145 -0.49 5.25 18.78
CA GLN A 145 -0.57 6.66 18.39
C GLN A 145 0.12 6.93 17.06
N LYS A 146 1.36 6.46 16.87
CA LYS A 146 2.16 6.71 15.67
C LYS A 146 1.50 6.12 14.42
N LEU A 147 0.94 4.93 14.54
CA LEU A 147 0.31 4.22 13.42
C LEU A 147 -1.17 4.54 13.26
N ASN A 148 -1.78 5.27 14.20
CA ASN A 148 -3.21 5.56 14.24
C ASN A 148 -4.04 4.26 14.33
N ILE A 149 -3.69 3.39 15.28
CA ILE A 149 -4.32 2.09 15.51
C ILE A 149 -5.30 2.21 16.68
N SER A 150 -6.52 1.70 16.51
CA SER A 150 -7.44 1.40 17.61
C SER A 150 -7.47 -0.12 17.87
N ASN A 151 -7.44 -0.53 19.14
CA ASN A 151 -7.36 -1.93 19.57
C ASN A 151 -8.29 -2.24 20.76
N ASP A 152 -9.10 -1.27 21.17
CA ASP A 152 -9.89 -1.26 22.40
C ASP A 152 -11.38 -1.49 22.14
N HIS A 153 -11.87 -1.18 20.94
CA HIS A 153 -13.24 -1.38 20.51
C HIS A 153 -13.34 -1.54 18.99
N VAL A 154 -14.55 -1.75 18.47
CA VAL A 154 -14.82 -1.78 17.02
C VAL A 154 -15.19 -0.36 16.58
N CYS A 155 -14.37 0.24 15.72
CA CYS A 155 -14.60 1.60 15.24
C CYS A 155 -15.76 1.67 14.22
N ASP A 156 -16.50 2.79 14.25
CA ASP A 156 -17.35 3.24 13.14
C ASP A 156 -16.48 3.74 11.97
N ASP A 157 -16.98 3.61 10.73
CA ASP A 157 -16.27 4.03 9.52
C ASP A 157 -15.87 5.52 9.51
N LYS A 158 -16.57 6.35 10.28
CA LYS A 158 -16.31 7.80 10.42
C LYS A 158 -15.19 8.12 11.40
N GLU A 159 -14.80 7.20 12.27
CA GLU A 159 -13.76 7.44 13.27
C GLU A 159 -12.38 7.62 12.64
N ASN A 160 -11.46 8.27 13.35
CA ASN A 160 -10.14 8.55 12.82
C ASN A 160 -9.14 7.44 13.18
N PHE A 161 -9.17 6.33 12.44
CA PHE A 161 -8.18 5.25 12.53
C PHE A 161 -7.60 4.92 11.15
N ASP A 162 -6.41 4.32 11.13
CA ASP A 162 -5.83 3.71 9.93
C ASP A 162 -5.93 2.17 9.98
N LEU A 163 -5.86 1.59 11.18
CA LEU A 163 -6.13 0.17 11.46
C LEU A 163 -6.98 0.07 12.74
N ASN A 164 -7.99 -0.78 12.72
CA ASN A 164 -8.77 -1.13 13.90
C ASN A 164 -8.71 -2.66 14.07
N LEU A 165 -8.13 -3.12 15.18
CA LEU A 165 -8.08 -4.53 15.55
C LEU A 165 -9.22 -4.79 16.53
N PHE A 166 -10.13 -5.71 16.22
CA PHE A 166 -11.29 -5.94 17.07
C PHE A 166 -10.87 -6.62 18.37
N PRO A 167 -11.43 -6.24 19.53
CA PRO A 167 -11.17 -6.96 20.76
C PRO A 167 -11.45 -8.47 20.62
N PRO A 168 -10.66 -9.34 21.28
CA PRO A 168 -10.94 -10.77 21.32
C PRO A 168 -12.32 -11.03 21.96
N GLY A 169 -13.05 -12.04 21.46
CA GLY A 169 -14.37 -12.40 21.99
C GLY A 169 -15.58 -11.68 21.37
N LEU A 170 -15.36 -10.77 20.42
CA LEU A 170 -16.42 -10.15 19.61
C LEU A 170 -16.86 -10.99 18.40
N GLU A 171 -16.39 -12.23 18.29
CA GLU A 171 -16.74 -13.11 17.17
C GLU A 171 -18.27 -13.25 17.08
N SER A 172 -18.82 -12.66 16.03
CA SER A 172 -20.17 -12.74 15.51
C SER A 172 -21.20 -13.34 16.45
N ARG A 173 -21.65 -12.55 17.44
CA ARG A 173 -23.00 -12.67 18.00
C ARG A 173 -24.10 -12.27 17.00
N SER A 174 -23.86 -12.44 15.69
CA SER A 174 -24.81 -12.17 14.60
C SER A 174 -25.80 -13.33 14.41
N GLY A 175 -26.19 -13.97 15.50
CA GLY A 175 -27.27 -14.94 15.54
C GLY A 175 -28.31 -14.46 16.51
N TYR A 176 -29.44 -13.96 16.00
CA TYR A 176 -30.70 -13.94 16.72
C TYR A 176 -30.89 -15.29 17.43
N GLY A 177 -30.78 -15.30 18.75
CA GLY A 177 -30.74 -16.51 19.55
C GLY A 177 -31.01 -16.18 21.01
N SER A 178 -32.31 -16.11 21.30
CA SER A 178 -32.92 -16.10 22.62
C SER A 178 -32.18 -16.98 23.65
N SER A 179 -32.08 -16.45 24.86
CA SER A 179 -31.97 -17.13 26.16
C SER A 179 -30.90 -18.21 26.42
N ASP A 180 -30.24 -17.96 27.55
CA ASP A 180 -29.68 -18.90 28.52
C ASP A 180 -28.29 -19.56 28.32
N SER A 181 -27.44 -19.21 29.29
CA SER A 181 -26.37 -19.99 29.95
C SER A 181 -25.74 -21.21 29.26
N SER A 182 -24.41 -21.17 29.07
CA SER A 182 -23.46 -22.22 29.53
C SER A 182 -22.02 -21.95 29.06
N LEU A 183 -21.07 -22.15 29.99
CA LEU A 183 -19.62 -22.11 29.80
C LEU A 183 -19.14 -23.32 28.98
N THR A 184 -18.34 -23.15 27.93
CA THR A 184 -17.44 -24.23 27.45
C THR A 184 -16.14 -23.73 26.83
N LEU A 185 -15.12 -24.57 27.01
CA LEU A 185 -13.70 -24.37 26.80
C LEU A 185 -13.25 -24.17 25.34
N SER A 186 -12.14 -23.45 25.26
CA SER A 186 -11.19 -23.24 24.18
C SER A 186 -10.99 -24.43 23.24
N ARG A 187 -11.23 -24.22 21.94
CA ARG A 187 -10.68 -25.04 20.85
C ARG A 187 -9.77 -24.19 19.98
N ILE A 188 -8.55 -24.68 19.79
CA ILE A 188 -7.54 -24.14 18.87
C ILE A 188 -7.98 -24.50 17.44
N PRO A 189 -8.14 -23.53 16.52
CA PRO A 189 -8.36 -23.84 15.11
C PRO A 189 -7.03 -24.08 14.41
N THR A 190 -6.73 -25.33 14.06
CA THR A 190 -5.94 -25.62 12.87
C THR A 190 -6.91 -25.64 11.70
N HIS A 191 -6.65 -24.89 10.62
CA HIS A 191 -6.79 -25.32 9.22
C HIS A 191 -6.63 -24.13 8.26
N SER A 192 -5.65 -24.28 7.37
CA SER A 192 -5.50 -23.58 6.10
C SER A 192 -6.79 -23.69 5.29
N SER A 193 -7.45 -22.56 5.04
CA SER A 193 -8.57 -22.41 4.11
C SER A 193 -8.20 -21.30 3.13
N VAL A 194 -8.20 -21.61 1.84
CA VAL A 194 -7.93 -20.66 0.76
C VAL A 194 -9.16 -19.74 0.63
N HIS A 195 -9.17 -18.63 1.37
CA HIS A 195 -10.22 -17.61 1.29
C HIS A 195 -10.01 -16.72 0.05
N THR A 196 -10.81 -16.96 -0.99
CA THR A 196 -11.05 -15.98 -2.07
C THR A 196 -12.17 -15.04 -1.62
N SER A 197 -11.84 -14.15 -0.69
CA SER A 197 -12.77 -13.21 -0.03
C SER A 197 -12.87 -11.88 -0.79
N VAL A 198 -13.97 -11.15 -0.53
CA VAL A 198 -14.44 -9.84 -1.05
C VAL A 198 -13.36 -8.74 -1.22
N LEU A 199 -12.18 -8.93 -0.62
CA LEU A 199 -10.93 -8.21 -0.80
C LEU A 199 -10.60 -7.83 -2.26
N GLU A 200 -10.82 -8.74 -3.21
CA GLU A 200 -10.57 -8.46 -4.62
C GLU A 200 -11.51 -7.40 -5.22
N LYS A 201 -12.67 -7.12 -4.63
CA LYS A 201 -13.64 -6.17 -5.23
C LYS A 201 -13.34 -4.72 -4.90
N VAL A 202 -12.70 -4.44 -3.77
CA VAL A 202 -12.44 -3.05 -3.32
C VAL A 202 -11.04 -2.60 -3.73
N TRP A 203 -10.07 -3.51 -3.81
CA TRP A 203 -8.66 -3.21 -4.11
C TRP A 203 -8.09 -4.01 -5.27
N GLY A 204 -8.65 -5.19 -5.56
CA GLY A 204 -8.34 -5.95 -6.77
C GLY A 204 -9.15 -5.45 -7.95
N ARG A 205 -8.65 -5.68 -9.17
CA ARG A 205 -9.53 -5.67 -10.34
C ARG A 205 -10.30 -6.98 -10.32
N LYS A 206 -11.60 -6.91 -10.68
CA LYS A 206 -12.33 -8.04 -11.23
C LYS A 206 -11.50 -8.60 -12.37
N ASP A 207 -10.97 -9.81 -12.24
CA ASP A 207 -10.32 -10.49 -13.35
C ASP A 207 -11.29 -10.47 -14.53
N SER A 208 -10.86 -9.85 -15.62
CA SER A 208 -11.62 -9.87 -16.86
C SER A 208 -11.52 -11.28 -17.40
N THR A 209 -12.42 -12.16 -16.95
CA THR A 209 -12.68 -13.45 -17.57
C THR A 209 -13.26 -13.15 -18.95
N ALA A 210 -12.38 -12.94 -19.93
CA ALA A 210 -12.77 -13.01 -21.32
C ALA A 210 -13.21 -14.45 -21.56
N THR A 211 -14.51 -14.66 -21.72
CA THR A 211 -15.09 -15.93 -22.15
C THR A 211 -14.52 -16.25 -23.53
N VAL A 212 -13.50 -17.11 -23.58
CA VAL A 212 -13.06 -17.72 -24.83
C VAL A 212 -14.11 -18.74 -25.20
N THR A 213 -15.03 -18.36 -26.08
CA THR A 213 -15.88 -19.30 -26.81
C THR A 213 -14.97 -20.20 -27.64
N SER A 214 -14.83 -21.45 -27.21
CA SER A 214 -14.17 -22.50 -27.96
C SER A 214 -15.16 -23.04 -29.00
N ASP A 215 -15.15 -22.46 -30.19
CA ASP A 215 -15.80 -23.06 -31.34
C ASP A 215 -14.93 -24.20 -31.88
N ASN A 216 -15.37 -25.40 -31.55
CA ASN A 216 -14.87 -26.65 -32.05
C ASN A 216 -15.48 -26.89 -33.44
N SER A 217 -14.70 -26.71 -34.52
CA SER A 217 -15.11 -27.19 -35.83
C SER A 217 -13.96 -27.81 -36.62
N HIS A 218 -14.34 -28.90 -37.26
CA HIS A 218 -13.54 -29.95 -37.88
C HIS A 218 -12.71 -29.48 -39.09
N ALA A 219 -11.52 -30.10 -39.17
CA ALA A 219 -10.69 -30.38 -40.34
C ALA A 219 -11.22 -30.02 -41.74
N SER A 220 -10.38 -29.31 -42.51
CA SER A 220 -10.11 -29.65 -43.91
C SER A 220 -8.78 -29.09 -44.40
N TYR A 221 -8.02 -29.98 -45.03
CA TYR A 221 -6.74 -29.79 -45.69
C TYR A 221 -6.76 -28.68 -46.73
N ARG A 222 -5.67 -27.88 -46.79
CA ARG A 222 -5.04 -27.38 -48.03
C ARG A 222 -3.77 -26.57 -47.70
N THR A 223 -2.60 -27.14 -47.98
CA THR A 223 -1.45 -26.45 -48.58
C THR A 223 -1.87 -25.91 -49.98
N PRO A 224 -1.26 -24.85 -50.57
CA PRO A 224 0.20 -24.68 -50.65
C PRO A 224 0.75 -23.23 -50.69
N SER A 225 2.08 -23.16 -50.79
CA SER A 225 2.85 -22.24 -51.63
C SER A 225 3.58 -21.06 -50.98
N LEU A 226 4.91 -21.24 -51.03
CA LEU A 226 5.99 -20.27 -51.05
C LEU A 226 5.73 -19.05 -51.94
N LEU A 227 6.00 -17.86 -51.42
CA LEU A 227 6.67 -16.71 -52.05
C LEU A 227 7.20 -15.84 -50.89
N VAL A 228 8.49 -15.90 -50.55
CA VAL A 228 9.54 -14.99 -51.03
C VAL A 228 9.02 -13.58 -51.31
N ARG A 229 9.29 -12.66 -50.39
CA ARG A 229 9.62 -11.28 -50.75
C ARG A 229 10.59 -10.69 -49.73
N GLU A 230 11.85 -10.65 -50.16
CA GLU A 230 12.90 -9.78 -49.66
C GLU A 230 12.56 -8.29 -49.88
N ARG A 231 13.40 -7.44 -49.28
CA ARG A 231 13.62 -5.99 -49.50
C ARG A 231 12.76 -5.06 -48.65
N SER A 232 13.28 -4.01 -48.02
CA SER A 232 14.62 -3.41 -48.06
C SER A 232 14.82 -2.44 -46.90
N ASP A 233 16.09 -2.22 -46.58
CA ASP A 233 16.67 -1.11 -45.85
C ASP A 233 16.08 0.26 -46.19
N SER A 234 16.04 1.14 -45.19
CA SER A 234 16.26 2.58 -45.38
C SER A 234 16.76 3.19 -44.07
N ALA A 235 18.09 3.32 -44.00
CA ALA A 235 18.76 4.28 -43.16
C ALA A 235 18.66 5.68 -43.79
N ILE A 236 18.42 6.72 -42.98
CA ILE A 236 18.85 8.09 -43.27
C ILE A 236 19.58 8.63 -42.03
N PRO A 237 20.83 9.08 -42.15
CA PRO A 237 21.55 9.82 -41.13
C PRO A 237 21.41 11.34 -41.32
N GLY A 238 21.64 12.08 -40.24
CA GLY A 238 22.21 13.42 -40.30
C GLY A 238 21.25 14.61 -40.18
N ALA A 239 21.35 15.32 -39.06
CA ALA A 239 21.32 16.78 -39.04
C ALA A 239 21.91 17.27 -37.70
N GLU A 240 23.22 17.51 -37.74
CA GLU A 240 23.92 18.40 -36.82
C GLU A 240 23.38 19.83 -36.97
N LYS A 241 23.29 20.58 -35.85
CA LYS A 241 23.50 22.03 -35.84
C LYS A 241 23.72 22.56 -34.42
N GLU A 242 24.99 22.87 -34.19
CA GLU A 242 25.50 24.13 -33.65
C GLU A 242 24.80 24.78 -32.44
N GLY A 243 25.47 24.63 -31.29
CA GLY A 243 26.10 25.72 -30.55
C GLY A 243 25.42 27.09 -30.47
N THR A 244 25.02 27.48 -29.26
CA THR A 244 25.16 28.87 -28.80
C THR A 244 25.44 28.87 -27.30
N THR A 245 26.69 29.24 -26.99
CA THR A 245 27.16 29.73 -25.70
C THR A 245 26.56 31.11 -25.42
N ARG A 246 26.06 31.36 -24.21
CA ARG A 246 26.15 32.70 -23.59
C ARG A 246 25.89 32.71 -22.08
N ILE A 247 27.00 33.00 -21.38
CA ILE A 247 27.16 34.02 -20.33
C ILE A 247 26.55 33.77 -18.94
N GLU A 248 27.51 33.59 -18.04
CA GLU A 248 27.50 33.81 -16.61
C GLU A 248 26.88 35.16 -16.22
N HIS A 249 26.08 35.18 -15.15
CA HIS A 249 26.02 36.35 -14.27
C HIS A 249 25.89 35.89 -12.82
N SER A 250 27.04 35.90 -12.16
CA SER A 250 27.21 35.87 -10.72
C SER A 250 26.63 37.14 -10.10
N LYS A 251 25.82 36.98 -9.05
CA LYS A 251 25.72 37.93 -7.94
C LYS A 251 25.50 37.17 -6.63
N SER A 252 26.61 36.97 -5.94
CA SER A 252 26.65 36.86 -4.47
C SER A 252 26.37 38.24 -3.87
N PHE A 253 25.60 38.31 -2.79
CA PHE A 253 25.92 39.15 -1.63
C PHE A 253 25.16 38.69 -0.39
N ASP A 254 25.94 38.41 0.64
CA ASP A 254 25.59 38.13 2.03
C ASP A 254 24.77 39.24 2.71
N LYS A 255 23.93 38.89 3.69
CA LYS A 255 24.21 39.14 5.13
C LYS A 255 22.99 38.96 6.05
N GLN A 256 23.27 38.21 7.13
CA GLN A 256 22.99 38.47 8.54
C GLN A 256 21.56 38.40 9.11
N ASN A 257 21.35 37.36 9.92
CA ASN A 257 21.03 37.40 11.36
C ASN A 257 20.39 38.68 11.94
N SER A 258 19.21 38.52 12.57
CA SER A 258 19.05 38.78 14.02
C SER A 258 17.64 38.43 14.52
N SER A 259 17.61 37.56 15.55
CA SER A 259 16.75 37.56 16.74
C SER A 259 15.32 38.12 16.68
N LEU A 260 14.33 37.27 16.99
CA LEU A 260 13.13 37.70 17.71
C LEU A 260 12.71 36.68 18.77
N LEU A 261 12.70 37.20 20.00
CA LEU A 261 11.65 37.10 21.03
C LEU A 261 11.49 35.81 21.83
N SER A 262 12.17 35.86 22.98
CA SER A 262 11.68 35.58 24.33
C SER A 262 10.17 35.75 24.56
N SER A 263 9.65 34.83 25.38
CA SER A 263 8.60 35.02 26.41
C SER A 263 7.17 35.39 25.97
N ILE A 264 6.21 34.53 26.34
CA ILE A 264 5.00 34.94 27.08
C ILE A 264 4.49 33.74 27.89
N VAL A 265 4.42 33.98 29.19
CA VAL A 265 3.68 33.28 30.22
C VAL A 265 2.23 33.73 30.12
N PHE A 266 1.28 32.81 30.13
CA PHE A 266 0.02 32.88 30.87
C PHE A 266 -0.52 31.46 31.05
#